data_AF-A0A0G1Q607-F1
#
_entry.id   AF-A0A0G1Q607-F1
#
_cell.length_a   1.000
_cell.length_b   1.000
_cell.length_c   1.000
_cell.angle_alpha   90.00
_cell.angle_beta   90.00
_cell.angle_gamma   90.00
#
_symmetry.space_group_name_H-M   'P 1'
#
loop_
_entity.id
_entity.type
_entity.pdbx_description
1 polymer ?
#
loop_
_entity_poly.entity_id
_entity_poly.type
_entity_poly.pdbx_seq_one_letter_code
_entity_poly.pdbx_strand_id
1 'polypeptide(L)'
;MQVQTQEEIIKLQPRGVITIPKRLREGLFDDAGIAKIKRLGRKLIIEPVKTLSYPVRSYTDKELREFFELDEEETKELKTKGLV
;
A
#
# COMPACT_ATOMS: atom_id res chain seq x y z
N MET A 1 -14.56 -13.39 11.13
CA MET A 1 -15.16 -12.13 10.65
C MET A 1 -15.76 -12.39 9.28
N GLN A 2 -17.06 -12.16 9.11
CA GLN A 2 -17.73 -12.33 7.80
C GLN A 2 -17.49 -11.06 6.98
N VAL A 3 -16.81 -11.19 5.85
CA VAL A 3 -16.60 -10.07 4.91
C VAL A 3 -17.94 -9.83 4.20
N GLN A 4 -18.56 -8.67 4.42
CA GLN A 4 -19.74 -8.28 3.65
C GLN A 4 -19.29 -7.82 2.27
N THR A 5 -19.76 -8.53 1.23
CA THR A 5 -19.55 -8.13 -0.16
C THR A 5 -20.58 -7.06 -0.52
N GLN A 6 -20.11 -5.87 -0.88
CA GLN A 6 -20.95 -4.82 -1.48
C GLN A 6 -20.81 -4.88 -2.99
N GLU A 7 -21.94 -5.04 -3.69
CA GLU A 7 -22.00 -5.16 -5.14
C GLU A 7 -23.00 -4.17 -5.72
N GLU A 8 -22.67 -3.57 -6.86
CA GLU A 8 -23.56 -2.67 -7.58
C GLU A 8 -23.32 -2.78 -9.08
N ILE A 9 -24.40 -2.80 -9.88
CA ILE A 9 -24.32 -2.83 -11.34
C ILE A 9 -24.34 -1.39 -11.83
N ILE A 10 -23.27 -0.98 -12.52
CA ILE A 10 -23.14 0.36 -13.08
C ILE A 10 -23.10 0.30 -14.61
N LYS A 11 -23.57 1.37 -15.24
CA LYS A 11 -23.41 1.58 -16.68
C LYS A 11 -22.05 2.20 -16.96
N LEU A 12 -21.27 1.57 -17.84
CA LEU A 12 -20.03 2.16 -18.34
C LEU A 12 -20.34 3.39 -19.19
N GLN A 13 -19.64 4.49 -18.92
CA GLN A 13 -19.75 5.69 -19.73
C GLN A 13 -18.85 5.59 -20.97
N PRO A 14 -19.06 6.44 -22.00
CA PRO A 14 -18.18 6.49 -23.15
C PRO A 14 -16.71 6.64 -22.75
N ARG A 15 -15.80 6.16 -23.61
CA ARG A 15 -14.34 6.19 -23.39
C ARG A 15 -13.86 5.36 -22.19
N GLY A 16 -14.70 4.45 -21.68
CA GLY A 16 -14.32 3.56 -20.57
C GLY A 16 -14.31 4.24 -19.21
N VAL A 17 -15.03 5.37 -19.07
CA VAL A 17 -15.15 6.06 -17.78
C VAL A 17 -16.07 5.25 -16.86
N ILE A 18 -15.57 4.95 -15.67
CA ILE A 18 -16.27 4.23 -14.61
C ILE A 18 -16.57 5.22 -13.48
N THR A 19 -17.83 5.37 -13.12
CA THR A 19 -18.22 6.10 -11.92
C THR A 19 -18.40 5.11 -10.77
N ILE A 20 -17.56 5.22 -9.75
CA ILE A 20 -17.67 4.40 -8.54
C ILE A 20 -18.75 5.03 -7.64
N PRO A 21 -19.86 4.31 -7.33
CA PRO A 21 -20.92 4.80 -6.46
C PRO A 21 -20.39 5.22 -5.09
N LYS A 22 -21.03 6.22 -4.46
CA LYS A 22 -20.59 6.77 -3.16
C LYS A 22 -20.37 5.69 -2.10
N ARG A 23 -21.29 4.72 -2.02
CA ARG A 23 -21.23 3.60 -1.05
C ARG A 23 -19.95 2.76 -1.16
N LEU A 24 -19.44 2.58 -2.38
CA LEU A 24 -18.21 1.81 -2.65
C LEU A 24 -16.94 2.67 -2.57
N ARG A 25 -17.07 4.00 -2.63
CA ARG A 25 -15.93 4.94 -2.64
C ARG A 25 -15.57 5.44 -1.23
N GLU A 26 -16.58 5.63 -0.38
CA GLU A 26 -16.45 6.24 0.94
C GLU A 26 -15.49 5.45 1.84
N GLY A 27 -14.46 6.14 2.36
CA GLY A 27 -13.41 5.53 3.19
C GLY A 27 -12.33 4.75 2.43
N LEU A 28 -12.47 4.56 1.10
CA LEU A 28 -11.49 3.86 0.27
C LEU A 28 -10.66 4.80 -0.60
N PHE A 29 -11.27 5.82 -1.20
CA PHE A 29 -10.60 6.76 -2.10
C PHE A 29 -10.71 8.19 -1.59
N ASP A 30 -9.60 8.92 -1.65
CA ASP A 30 -9.58 10.37 -1.44
C ASP A 30 -10.18 11.09 -2.66
N ASP A 31 -10.67 12.31 -2.46
CA ASP A 31 -11.17 13.13 -3.55
C ASP A 31 -10.03 13.47 -4.53
N ALA A 32 -10.25 13.15 -5.82
CA ALA A 32 -9.23 13.26 -6.87
C ALA A 32 -7.92 12.47 -6.60
N GLY A 33 -7.97 11.43 -5.76
CA GLY A 33 -6.84 10.56 -5.48
C GLY A 33 -6.40 9.70 -6.68
N ILE A 34 -5.19 9.16 -6.60
CA ILE A 34 -4.66 8.24 -7.61
C ILE A 34 -5.15 6.81 -7.30
N ALA A 35 -5.54 6.08 -8.33
CA ALA A 35 -5.91 4.67 -8.23
C ALA A 35 -5.03 3.81 -9.15
N LYS A 36 -4.64 2.64 -8.65
CA LYS A 36 -3.97 1.60 -9.43
C LYS A 36 -5.03 0.67 -9.99
N ILE A 37 -4.96 0.39 -11.28
CA ILE A 37 -5.82 -0.58 -11.95
C ILE A 37 -4.97 -1.76 -12.39
N LYS A 38 -5.35 -2.98 -12.00
CA LYS A 38 -4.74 -4.21 -12.51
C LYS A 38 -5.79 -5.16 -13.06
N ARG A 39 -5.42 -5.93 -14.09
CA ARG A 39 -6.24 -7.00 -14.63
C ARG A 39 -5.83 -8.33 -14.02
N LEU A 40 -6.78 -9.06 -13.45
CA LEU A 40 -6.59 -10.42 -12.95
C LEU A 40 -7.58 -11.34 -13.68
N GLY A 41 -7.12 -12.00 -14.73
CA GLY A 41 -7.97 -12.80 -15.61
C GLY A 41 -9.09 -11.95 -16.25
N ARG A 42 -10.34 -12.23 -15.87
CA ARG A 42 -11.54 -11.52 -16.34
C ARG A 42 -12.00 -10.40 -15.40
N LYS A 43 -11.25 -10.11 -14.34
CA LYS A 43 -11.58 -9.06 -13.36
C LYS A 43 -10.65 -7.87 -13.52
N LEU A 44 -11.21 -6.67 -13.35
CA LEU A 44 -10.44 -5.46 -13.08
C LEU A 44 -10.46 -5.22 -11.57
N ILE A 45 -9.29 -5.02 -11.00
CA ILE A 45 -9.11 -4.69 -9.59
C ILE A 45 -8.60 -3.24 -9.54
N ILE A 46 -9.32 -2.41 -8.78
CA ILE A 46 -9.02 -0.98 -8.60
C ILE A 46 -8.64 -0.79 -7.13
N GLU A 47 -7.43 -0.31 -6.88
CA GLU A 47 -6.84 -0.13 -5.55
C GLU A 47 -6.47 1.35 -5.36
N PRO A 48 -6.81 1.99 -4.22
CA PRO A 48 -6.34 3.34 -3.94
C PRO A 48 -4.82 3.35 -3.77
N VAL A 49 -4.17 4.40 -4.28
CA VAL A 49 -2.73 4.61 -4.09
C VAL A 49 -2.54 5.78 -3.16
N LYS A 50 -1.96 5.52 -1.99
CA LYS A 50 -1.52 6.57 -1.08
C LYS A 50 -0.17 7.09 -1.56
N THR A 51 -0.12 8.36 -1.93
CA THR A 51 1.13 9.07 -2.16
C THR A 51 1.56 9.73 -0.86
N LEU A 52 2.83 9.57 -0.50
CA LEU A 52 3.43 10.35 0.57
C LEU A 52 3.82 11.71 -0.03
N SER A 53 3.42 12.80 0.64
CA SER A 53 3.67 14.17 0.18
C SER A 53 5.15 14.58 0.31
N TYR A 54 5.95 13.76 0.99
CA TYR A 54 7.37 13.95 1.17
C TYR A 54 8.16 12.88 0.40
N PRO A 55 9.37 13.23 -0.08
CA PRO A 55 10.24 12.25 -0.71
C PRO A 55 10.61 11.16 0.30
N VAL A 56 10.36 9.92 -0.08
CA VAL A 56 10.76 8.76 0.71
C VAL A 56 12.09 8.28 0.18
N ARG A 57 13.08 8.11 1.06
CA ARG A 57 14.34 7.48 0.68
C ARG A 57 14.08 5.99 0.45
N SER A 58 14.45 5.51 -0.73
CA SER A 58 14.55 4.08 -0.98
C SER A 58 15.92 3.59 -0.51
N TYR A 59 15.94 2.53 0.27
CA TYR A 59 17.18 1.86 0.67
C TYR A 59 17.49 0.73 -0.31
N THR A 60 18.75 0.61 -0.68
CA THR A 60 19.27 -0.53 -1.42
C THR A 60 19.42 -1.74 -0.49
N ASP A 61 19.39 -2.94 -1.06
CA ASP A 61 19.63 -4.18 -0.30
C ASP A 61 20.97 -4.16 0.46
N LYS A 62 21.97 -3.46 -0.09
CA LYS A 62 23.27 -3.28 0.54
C LYS A 62 23.18 -2.43 1.81
N GLU A 63 22.53 -1.26 1.74
CA GLU A 63 22.34 -0.38 2.91
C GLU A 63 21.53 -1.08 4.01
N LEU A 64 20.54 -1.90 3.63
CA LEU A 64 19.77 -2.69 4.60
C LEU A 64 20.65 -3.73 5.30
N ARG A 65 21.52 -4.43 4.57
CA ARG A 65 22.45 -5.40 5.18
C ARG A 65 23.42 -4.73 6.14
N GLU A 66 24.03 -3.63 5.74
CA GLU A 66 24.95 -2.86 6.59
C GLU A 66 24.25 -2.41 7.89
N PHE A 67 22.98 -1.98 7.80
CA PHE A 67 22.18 -1.62 8.97
C PHE A 67 21.95 -2.81 9.92
N PHE A 68 21.58 -3.98 9.39
CA PHE A 68 21.35 -5.17 10.21
C PHE A 68 22.63 -5.72 10.84
N GLU A 69 23.75 -5.69 10.12
CA GLU A 69 25.06 -6.11 10.66
C GLU A 69 25.49 -5.21 11.83
N LEU A 70 25.31 -3.89 11.70
CA LEU A 70 25.64 -2.94 12.75
C LEU A 70 24.75 -3.13 14.00
N ASP A 71 23.46 -3.36 13.81
CA ASP A 71 22.51 -3.64 14.90
C ASP A 71 22.85 -4.94 15.65
N GLU A 72 23.27 -5.99 14.93
CA GLU A 72 23.73 -7.24 15.54
C GLU A 72 25.01 -7.07 16.37
N GLU A 73 25.98 -6.30 15.86
CA GLU A 73 27.22 -6.01 16.57
C GLU A 73 26.96 -5.19 17.84
N GLU A 74 26.15 -4.14 17.73
CA GLU A 74 25.75 -3.31 18.88
C GLU A 74 25.01 -4.13 19.94
N THR A 75 24.10 -5.02 19.52
CA THR A 75 23.39 -5.93 20.44
C THR A 75 24.34 -6.87 21.17
N LYS A 76 25.35 -7.43 20.47
CA LYS A 76 26.37 -8.29 21.11
C LYS A 76 27.18 -7.50 22.14
N GLU A 77 27.57 -6.28 21.81
CA GLU A 77 28.28 -5.41 22.76
C GLU A 77 27.44 -5.08 23.99
N LEU A 78 26.18 -4.69 23.82
CA LEU A 78 25.29 -4.36 24.93
C LEU A 78 25.05 -5.54 25.87
N LYS A 79 24.93 -6.76 25.33
CA LYS A 79 24.86 -8.00 26.11
C LYS A 79 26.12 -8.24 26.93
N THR A 80 27.29 -8.04 26.35
CA THR A 80 28.56 -8.19 27.10
C THR A 80 28.72 -7.14 28.20
N LYS A 81 28.13 -5.95 28.02
CA LYS A 81 28.08 -4.86 29.01
C LYS A 81 26.95 -5.05 30.03
N GLY A 82 26.10 -6.07 29.89
CA GLY A 82 25.00 -6.38 30.82
C GLY A 82 23.84 -5.37 30.79
N LEU A 83 23.71 -4.59 29.70
CA LEU A 83 22.71 -3.54 29.56
C LEU A 83 21.44 -4.01 28.83
N VAL A 84 21.49 -5.18 28.19
CA VAL A 84 20.39 -5.87 27.48
C VAL A 84 20.55 -7.39 27.63
#